data_AF-A8DWA2-F1
#
_entry.id   AF-A8DWA2-F1
#
_cell.length_a   1.000
_cell.length_b   1.000
_cell.length_c   1.000
_cell.angle_alpha   90.00
_cell.angle_beta   90.00
_cell.angle_gamma   90.00
#
_symmetry.space_group_name_H-M   'P 1'
#
loop_
_entity.id
_entity.type
_entity.pdbx_description
1 polymer ?
#
loop_
_entity_poly.entity_id
_entity_poly.type
_entity_poly.pdbx_seq_one_letter_code
_entity_poly.pdbx_strand_id
1 'polypeptide(L)'
;VANAVGAALCKVSGMVDGVFEVDAEERDSALANIELKARREAILNGADPDTIEVLEITATQLSYLKGNQTRICIKVVGDLADVHALTRELLGRSFQSRVKTWTGKLAMITTKT
;
A
#
# COMPACT_ATOMS: atom_id res chain seq x y z
N VAL A 1 -5.61 -1.51 31.90
CA VAL A 1 -6.32 -1.92 30.67
C VAL A 1 -6.08 -0.82 29.64
N ALA A 2 -5.39 -1.13 28.54
CA ALA A 2 -5.11 -0.18 27.46
C ALA A 2 -6.11 -0.43 26.32
N ASN A 3 -6.68 0.65 25.78
CA ASN A 3 -7.89 0.61 24.95
C ASN A 3 -7.63 0.15 23.51
N ALA A 4 -8.51 -0.73 23.01
CA ALA A 4 -8.64 -1.11 21.59
C ALA A 4 -9.00 0.08 20.66
N VAL A 5 -9.28 1.25 21.24
CA VAL A 5 -9.54 2.50 20.52
C VAL A 5 -8.32 2.94 19.70
N GLY A 6 -7.09 2.64 20.15
CA GLY A 6 -5.89 2.92 19.37
C GLY A 6 -5.81 2.13 18.06
N ALA A 7 -6.22 0.86 18.08
CA ALA A 7 -6.17 -0.03 16.91
C ALA A 7 -7.19 0.34 15.81
N ALA A 8 -8.29 1.00 16.18
CA ALA A 8 -9.34 1.41 15.25
C ALA A 8 -8.98 2.65 14.40
N LEU A 9 -7.95 3.40 14.80
CA LEU A 9 -7.49 4.64 14.13
C LEU A 9 -6.01 4.55 13.70
N CYS A 10 -5.42 3.35 13.68
CA CYS A 10 -4.03 3.17 13.32
C CYS A 10 -3.80 3.45 11.83
N LYS A 11 -3.08 4.54 11.55
CA LYS A 11 -2.44 4.77 10.24
C LYS A 11 -1.15 3.97 10.13
N VAL A 12 -0.84 3.51 8.93
CA VAL A 12 0.41 2.83 8.57
C VAL A 12 1.32 3.84 7.85
N SER A 13 2.59 3.92 8.24
CA SER A 13 3.55 4.83 7.63
C SER A 13 4.59 4.14 6.75
N GLY A 14 5.18 4.91 5.84
CA GLY A 14 6.38 4.55 5.07
C GLY A 14 7.32 5.75 4.97
N MET A 15 8.63 5.54 4.92
CA MET A 15 9.60 6.64 4.98
C MET A 15 10.92 6.31 4.28
N VAL A 16 11.30 7.17 3.33
CA VAL A 16 12.62 7.11 2.73
C VAL A 16 13.41 8.36 3.12
N ASP A 17 14.59 8.17 3.70
CA ASP A 17 15.56 9.23 4.03
C ASP A 17 16.92 8.86 3.46
N GLY A 18 17.49 9.74 2.64
CA GLY A 18 18.76 9.49 1.99
C GLY A 18 19.37 10.75 1.38
N VAL A 19 20.64 10.64 1.01
CA VAL A 19 21.35 11.68 0.25
C VAL A 19 21.36 11.27 -1.21
N PHE A 20 20.89 12.15 -2.08
CA PHE A 20 20.80 11.94 -3.51
C PHE A 20 21.54 13.05 -4.24
N GLU A 21 22.22 12.71 -5.32
CA GLU A 21 22.67 13.70 -6.29
C GLU A 21 21.47 14.02 -7.18
N VAL A 22 21.03 15.28 -7.17
CA VAL A 22 19.80 15.71 -7.84
C VAL A 22 20.10 16.98 -8.60
N ASP A 23 20.10 16.91 -9.92
CA ASP A 23 20.22 18.10 -10.76
C ASP A 23 18.92 18.90 -10.76
N ALA A 24 19.01 20.22 -11.00
CA ALA A 24 17.85 21.10 -10.96
C ALA A 24 16.77 20.71 -11.98
N GLU A 25 17.19 20.20 -13.15
CA GLU A 25 16.31 19.76 -14.24
C GLU A 25 15.60 18.43 -13.92
N GLU A 26 16.16 17.62 -13.03
CA GLU A 26 15.66 16.28 -12.68
C GLU A 26 15.02 16.23 -11.28
N ARG A 27 14.89 17.38 -10.61
CA ARG A 27 14.41 17.44 -9.22
C ARG A 27 13.04 16.79 -9.05
N ASP A 28 12.10 17.09 -9.95
CA ASP A 28 10.73 16.60 -9.84
C ASP A 28 10.65 15.09 -10.09
N SER A 29 11.43 14.57 -11.03
CA SER A 29 11.50 13.13 -11.31
C SER A 29 12.19 12.36 -10.19
N ALA A 30 13.24 12.93 -9.59
CA ALA A 30 13.92 12.38 -8.42
C ALA A 30 12.98 12.30 -7.21
N LEU A 31 12.23 13.37 -6.92
CA LEU A 31 11.25 13.41 -5.85
C LEU A 31 10.12 12.39 -6.07
N ALA A 32 9.58 12.30 -7.29
CA ALA A 32 8.55 11.31 -7.63
C ALA A 32 9.04 9.87 -7.44
N ASN A 33 10.28 9.57 -7.83
CA ASN A 33 10.89 8.26 -7.63
C ASN A 33 11.07 7.91 -6.15
N ILE A 34 11.46 8.88 -5.31
CA ILE A 34 11.63 8.69 -3.86
C ILE A 34 10.26 8.55 -3.19
N GLU A 35 9.25 9.32 -3.60
CA GLU A 35 7.88 9.20 -3.11
C GLU A 35 7.33 7.79 -3.39
N LEU A 36 7.54 7.28 -4.61
CA LEU A 36 7.10 5.93 -4.98
C LEU A 36 7.74 4.86 -4.08
N LYS A 37 9.02 5.03 -3.70
CA LYS A 37 9.68 4.16 -2.72
C LYS A 37 9.06 4.26 -1.33
N ALA A 38 8.76 5.46 -0.84
CA ALA A 38 8.09 5.66 0.45
C ALA A 38 6.68 5.05 0.45
N ARG A 39 5.91 5.23 -0.63
CA ARG A 39 4.61 4.57 -0.83
C ARG A 39 4.73 3.06 -0.80
N ARG A 40 5.73 2.49 -1.47
CA ARG A 40 5.99 1.05 -1.46
C ARG A 40 6.28 0.51 -0.06
N GLU A 41 7.08 1.23 0.73
CA GLU A 41 7.31 0.84 2.12
C GLU A 41 6.04 0.84 2.95
N ALA A 42 5.18 1.86 2.81
CA ALA A 42 3.89 1.89 3.48
C ALA A 42 3.01 0.69 3.08
N ILE A 43 2.96 0.33 1.80
CA ILE A 43 2.23 -0.84 1.31
C ILE A 43 2.80 -2.14 1.91
N LEU A 44 4.13 -2.28 1.95
CA LEU A 44 4.79 -3.45 2.57
C LEU A 44 4.48 -3.55 4.08
N ASN A 45 4.29 -2.40 4.74
CA ASN A 45 3.87 -2.33 6.14
C ASN A 45 2.37 -2.60 6.34
N GLY A 46 1.60 -2.80 5.26
CA GLY A 46 0.18 -3.11 5.29
C GLY A 46 -0.76 -1.94 5.06
N ALA A 47 -0.26 -0.80 4.57
CA ALA A 47 -1.12 0.31 4.17
C ALA A 47 -1.97 -0.07 2.94
N ASP A 48 -3.22 0.38 2.92
CA ASP A 48 -4.08 0.34 1.74
C ASP A 48 -3.53 1.33 0.70
N PRO A 49 -3.08 0.86 -0.49
CA PRO A 49 -2.49 1.69 -1.53
C PRO A 49 -3.33 2.91 -1.93
N ASP A 50 -4.65 2.78 -1.87
CA ASP A 50 -5.59 3.81 -2.32
C ASP A 50 -5.77 4.94 -1.29
N THR A 51 -5.29 4.73 -0.07
CA THR A 51 -5.39 5.69 1.05
C THR A 51 -4.07 6.39 1.35
N ILE A 52 -2.98 6.04 0.65
CA ILE A 52 -1.66 6.59 0.94
C ILE A 52 -1.55 8.04 0.47
N GLU A 53 -1.24 8.92 1.40
CA GLU A 53 -0.96 10.34 1.19
C GLU A 53 0.43 10.73 1.69
N VAL A 54 0.98 11.78 1.10
CA VAL A 54 2.27 12.33 1.53
C VAL A 54 2.05 13.18 2.77
N LEU A 55 2.72 12.83 3.86
CA LEU A 55 2.67 13.56 5.11
C LEU A 55 3.71 14.70 5.12
N GLU A 56 4.93 14.41 4.66
CA GLU A 56 6.05 15.35 4.76
C GLU A 56 7.07 15.08 3.65
N ILE A 57 7.56 16.16 3.01
CA ILE A 57 8.71 16.14 2.12
C ILE A 57 9.70 17.20 2.61
N THR A 58 10.90 16.75 2.96
CA THR A 58 12.01 17.61 3.38
C THR A 58 13.20 17.41 2.44
N ALA A 59 13.65 18.48 1.80
CA ALA A 59 14.77 18.46 0.86
C ALA A 59 15.78 19.55 1.21
N THR A 60 16.95 19.13 1.72
CA THR A 60 18.01 20.03 2.18
C THR A 60 19.26 19.83 1.35
N GLN A 61 19.68 20.86 0.62
CA GLN A 61 20.93 20.82 -0.15
C GLN A 61 22.14 20.82 0.80
N LEU A 62 23.10 19.94 0.53
CA LEU A 62 24.32 19.77 1.31
C LEU A 62 25.46 20.55 0.65
N SER A 63 25.48 21.86 0.88
CA SER A 63 26.41 22.81 0.21
C SER A 63 27.90 22.58 0.49
N TYR A 64 28.22 21.68 1.43
CA TYR A 64 29.59 21.31 1.80
C TYR A 64 30.10 20.05 1.07
N LEU A 65 29.25 19.37 0.30
CA LEU A 65 29.63 18.23 -0.54
C LEU A 65 29.86 18.71 -1.98
N LYS A 66 30.87 18.14 -2.65
CA LYS A 66 31.11 18.41 -4.07
C LYS A 66 29.98 17.77 -4.88
N GLY A 67 29.35 18.54 -5.78
CA GLY A 67 28.18 18.10 -6.56
C GLY A 67 26.85 18.59 -5.96
N ASN A 68 25.74 18.38 -6.67
CA ASN A 68 24.42 18.87 -6.25
C ASN A 68 23.72 17.88 -5.30
N GLN A 69 24.37 17.55 -4.17
CA GLN A 69 23.85 16.57 -3.22
C GLN A 69 22.76 17.19 -2.33
N THR A 70 21.61 16.53 -2.29
CA THR A 70 20.45 16.92 -1.51
C THR A 70 20.03 15.76 -0.62
N ARG A 71 19.93 16.00 0.69
CA ARG A 71 19.25 15.06 1.60
C ARG A 71 17.76 15.20 1.39
N ILE A 72 17.10 14.11 1.03
CA ILE A 72 15.66 14.06 0.82
C ILE A 72 15.07 13.05 1.80
N CYS A 73 14.08 13.50 2.57
CA CYS A 73 13.27 12.71 3.46
C CYS A 73 11.80 12.84 3.03
N ILE A 74 11.17 11.72 2.68
CA ILE A 74 9.73 11.67 2.35
C ILE A 74 9.06 10.72 3.32
N LYS A 75 8.00 11.19 3.97
CA LYS A 75 7.13 10.40 4.84
C LYS A 75 5.73 10.34 4.23
N VAL A 76 5.15 9.15 4.23
CA VAL A 76 3.78 8.91 3.77
C VAL A 76 3.00 8.19 4.86
N VAL A 77 1.68 8.32 4.82
CA VAL A 77 0.74 7.63 5.72
C VAL A 77 -0.45 7.11 4.93
N GLY A 78 -1.01 5.98 5.35
CA GLY A 78 -2.23 5.40 4.79
C GLY A 78 -3.02 4.66 5.87
N ASP A 79 -4.24 4.23 5.55
CA ASP A 79 -5.02 3.35 6.42
C ASP A 79 -4.50 1.91 6.36
N LEU A 80 -4.68 1.15 7.44
CA LEU A 80 -4.37 -0.29 7.42
C LEU A 80 -5.34 -1.03 6.50
N ALA A 81 -4.82 -1.81 5.56
CA ALA A 81 -5.65 -2.60 4.65
C ALA A 81 -6.50 -3.63 5.42
N ASP A 82 -7.82 -3.65 5.20
CA ASP A 82 -8.71 -4.66 5.80
C ASP A 82 -8.60 -6.00 5.04
N VAL A 83 -7.58 -6.77 5.41
CA VAL A 83 -7.33 -8.12 4.87
C VAL A 83 -8.49 -9.09 5.17
N HIS A 84 -9.26 -8.84 6.22
CA HIS A 84 -10.37 -9.71 6.63
C HIS A 84 -11.62 -9.48 5.77
N ALA A 85 -11.90 -8.24 5.36
CA ALA A 85 -12.92 -7.92 4.35
C ALA A 85 -12.60 -8.55 3.00
N LEU A 86 -11.36 -8.40 2.51
CA LEU A 86 -10.91 -8.97 1.23
C LEU A 86 -11.00 -10.50 1.21
N THR A 87 -10.61 -11.15 2.30
CA THR A 87 -10.69 -12.62 2.42
C THR A 87 -12.15 -13.11 2.42
N ARG A 88 -13.07 -12.42 3.10
CA ARG A 88 -14.51 -12.75 3.08
C ARG A 88 -15.13 -12.62 1.69
N GLU A 89 -14.74 -11.60 0.93
CA GLU A 89 -15.23 -11.41 -0.43
C GLU A 89 -14.74 -12.51 -1.38
N LEU A 90 -13.43 -12.82 -1.34
CA LEU A 90 -12.84 -13.87 -2.18
C LEU A 90 -13.36 -15.27 -1.81
N LEU A 91 -13.49 -15.57 -0.51
CA LEU A 91 -14.09 -16.82 -0.06
C LEU A 91 -15.58 -16.88 -0.40
N GLY A 92 -16.33 -15.79 -0.29
CA GLY A 92 -17.75 -15.72 -0.67
C GLY A 92 -17.96 -15.98 -2.18
N ARG A 93 -17.14 -15.38 -3.04
CA ARG A 93 -17.17 -15.60 -4.50
C ARG A 93 -16.81 -17.05 -4.87
N SER A 94 -15.79 -17.63 -4.23
CA SER A 94 -15.36 -19.01 -4.51
C SER A 94 -16.27 -20.08 -3.89
N PHE A 95 -17.00 -19.75 -2.83
CA PHE A 95 -18.04 -20.59 -2.25
C PHE A 95 -19.27 -20.63 -3.15
N GLN A 96 -19.76 -19.48 -3.63
CA GLN A 96 -20.91 -19.42 -4.54
C GLN A 96 -20.66 -20.10 -5.89
N SER A 97 -19.44 -19.99 -6.46
CA SER A 97 -19.11 -20.67 -7.71
C SER A 97 -19.10 -22.20 -7.57
N ARG A 98 -18.69 -22.71 -6.41
CA ARG A 98 -18.64 -24.15 -6.09
C ARG A 98 -20.02 -24.76 -5.80
N VAL A 99 -20.94 -23.96 -5.25
CA VAL A 99 -22.34 -24.37 -5.06
C VAL A 99 -23.08 -24.47 -6.41
N LYS A 100 -22.79 -23.57 -7.37
CA LYS A 100 -23.37 -23.62 -8.72
C LYS A 100 -22.93 -24.84 -9.53
N THR A 101 -21.70 -25.32 -9.37
CA THR A 101 -21.21 -26.51 -10.10
C THR A 101 -21.76 -27.83 -9.56
N TRP A 102 -22.15 -27.89 -8.28
CA TRP A 102 -22.74 -29.08 -7.67
C TRP A 102 -24.24 -29.24 -8.00
N THR A 103 -24.99 -28.14 -7.99
CA THR A 103 -26.43 -28.13 -8.33
C THR A 103 -26.70 -28.47 -9.80
N GLY A 104 -25.79 -28.13 -10.73
CA GLY A 104 -25.89 -28.55 -12.14
C GLY A 104 -25.60 -30.04 -12.38
N LYS A 105 -24.78 -30.69 -11.53
CA LYS A 105 -24.45 -32.12 -11.67
C LYS A 105 -25.53 -33.05 -11.11
N LEU A 106 -26.28 -32.62 -10.10
CA LEU A 106 -27.41 -33.39 -9.56
C LEU A 106 -28.61 -33.42 -10.51
N ALA A 107 -28.82 -32.38 -11.31
CA ALA A 107 -29.93 -32.32 -12.27
C ALA A 107 -29.79 -33.30 -13.46
N MET A 108 -28.60 -33.85 -13.73
CA MET A 108 -28.38 -34.81 -14.82
C MET A 108 -28.57 -36.28 -14.42
N ILE A 109 -28.77 -36.59 -13.13
CA ILE A 109 -28.81 -37.98 -12.65
C ILE A 109 -30.27 -38.51 -12.56
N THR A 110 -31.29 -37.66 -12.76
CA THR A 110 -32.70 -38.03 -12.50
C THR A 110 -33.59 -38.19 -13.73
N THR A 111 -33.08 -38.13 -14.97
CA THR A 111 -33.89 -38.25 -16.20
C THR A 111 -33.57 -39.48 -17.06
N LYS A 112 -33.15 -40.58 -16.41
CA LYS A 112 -33.08 -41.89 -17.06
C LYS A 112 -34.06 -42.84 -16.36
N THR A 113 -35.33 -42.76 -16.77
CA THR A 113 -36.33 -43.82 -16.61
C THR A 113 -36.79 -44.18 -18.01
#